data_AF-V6IUZ9-F1
#
_entry.id   AF-V6IUZ9-F1
#
_cell.length_a   1.000
_cell.length_b   1.000
_cell.length_c   1.000
_cell.angle_alpha   90.00
_cell.angle_beta   90.00
_cell.angle_gamma   90.00
#
_symmetry.space_group_name_H-M   'P 1'
#
loop_
_entity.id
_entity.type
_entity.pdbx_description
1 polymer ?
#
loop_
_entity_poly.entity_id
_entity_poly.type
_entity_poly.pdbx_seq_one_letter_code
_entity_poly.pdbx_strand_id
1 'polypeptide(L)' 'MIRKMIIIKFLDRRHSTWYKVDQKDIECNHRHYYKGDIIEVNGKRYCVIDDHTYLRVQMMSDNVNLYHSIPEDPEK' A
#
# COMPACT_ATOMS: atom_id res chain seq x y z
N MET A 1 -14.77 13.18 4.14
CA MET A 1 -13.60 14.03 3.80
C MET A 1 -12.96 13.49 2.54
N ILE A 2 -12.75 14.31 1.52
CA ILE A 2 -12.09 13.84 0.29
C ILE A 2 -10.57 13.85 0.49
N ARG A 3 -9.91 12.72 0.25
CA ARG A 3 -8.46 12.57 0.37
C ARG A 3 -7.89 11.89 -0.86
N LYS A 4 -6.65 12.25 -1.20
CA LYS A 4 -5.86 11.58 -2.24
C LYS A 4 -5.25 10.31 -1.69
N MET A 5 -5.68 9.17 -2.24
CA MET A 5 -5.10 7.85 -2.02
C MET A 5 -4.09 7.55 -3.12
N ILE A 6 -2.88 7.17 -2.73
CA ILE A 6 -1.81 6.75 -3.64
C ILE A 6 -1.60 5.25 -3.43
N ILE A 7 -1.83 4.47 -4.49
CA ILE A 7 -1.54 3.04 -4.48
C ILE A 7 -0.08 2.88 -4.84
N ILE A 8 0.68 2.22 -3.98
CA ILE A 8 2.11 1.97 -4.18
C ILE A 8 2.40 0.48 -4.31
N LYS A 9 3.54 0.17 -4.92
CA LYS A 9 4.13 -1.17 -4.92
C LYS A 9 5.62 -1.06 -4.60
N PHE A 10 6.08 -1.86 -3.66
CA PHE A 10 7.50 -1.96 -3.34
C PHE A 10 8.22 -2.76 -4.44
N LEU A 11 9.35 -2.23 -4.91
CA LEU A 11 10.29 -2.95 -5.76
C LEU A 11 11.18 -3.85 -4.91
N ASP A 12 11.66 -3.29 -3.80
CA ASP A 12 12.48 -3.98 -2.81
C ASP A 12 11.98 -3.58 -1.41
N ARG A 13 11.61 -4.61 -0.63
CA ARG A 13 11.11 -4.44 0.74
C ARG A 13 12.22 -4.03 1.71
N ARG A 14 13.48 -4.40 1.47
CA ARG A 14 14.63 -4.06 2.31
C ARG A 14 15.02 -2.59 2.17
N HIS A 15 14.85 -2.03 0.97
CA HIS A 15 15.29 -0.66 0.67
C HIS A 15 14.16 0.37 0.75
N SER A 16 12.95 -0.03 1.15
CA SER A 16 11.74 0.83 1.17
C SER A 16 11.49 1.55 -0.16
N THR A 17 12.03 1.02 -1.26
CA THR A 17 11.87 1.63 -2.58
C THR A 17 10.52 1.23 -3.14
N TRP A 18 9.66 2.21 -3.33
CA TRP A 18 8.33 2.03 -3.89
C TRP A 18 8.13 2.91 -5.11
N TYR A 19 7.20 2.50 -5.96
CA TYR A 19 6.70 3.31 -7.06
C TYR A 19 5.19 3.47 -6.94
N LYS A 20 4.71 4.58 -7.48
CA LYS A 20 3.28 4.87 -7.60
C LYS A 20 2.69 4.00 -8.70
N VAL A 21 1.68 3.21 -8.33
CA VAL A 21 0.90 2.39 -9.26
C VAL A 21 -0.29 3.18 -9.79
N ASP A 22 -1.01 3.86 -8.90
CA ASP A 22 -2.26 4.56 -9.23
C ASP A 22 -2.56 5.65 -8.18
N GLN A 23 -3.50 6.54 -8.50
CA GLN A 23 -4.00 7.58 -7.60
C GLN A 23 -5.50 7.74 -7.74
N LYS A 24 -6.19 7.84 -6.60
CA LYS A 24 -7.64 8.04 -6.55
C LYS A 24 -7.99 9.05 -5.48
N ASP A 25 -9.06 9.79 -5.72
CA ASP A 25 -9.73 10.54 -4.67
C ASP A 25 -10.73 9.62 -4.00
N ILE A 26 -10.66 9.52 -2.68
CA ILE A 26 -11.54 8.69 -1.87
C ILE A 26 -12.25 9.53 -0.82
N GLU A 27 -13.46 9.12 -0.46
CA GLU A 27 -14.15 9.67 0.69
C GLU A 27 -13.78 8.87 1.94
N CYS A 28 -13.14 9.54 2.89
CA CYS A 28 -12.75 8.99 4.17
C CYS A 28 -13.64 9.51 5.29
N ASN A 29 -14.00 8.60 6.21
CA ASN A 29 -14.63 8.92 7.49
C ASN A 29 -13.61 9.33 8.55
N HIS A 30 -12.34 8.92 8.39
CA HIS A 30 -11.27 9.19 9.34
C HIS A 30 -10.33 10.29 8.85
N ARG A 31 -9.87 11.12 9.79
CA ARG A 31 -8.88 12.18 9.53
C ARG A 31 -7.47 11.62 9.34
N HIS A 32 -7.14 10.55 10.06
CA HIS A 32 -5.88 9.84 9.96
C HIS A 32 -6.14 8.33 10.04
N TYR A 33 -5.37 7.58 9.27
CA TYR A 33 -5.23 6.13 9.32
C TYR A 33 -3.87 5.78 9.88
N TYR A 34 -3.80 4.66 10.60
CA TYR A 34 -2.55 4.14 11.11
C TYR A 34 -1.93 3.16 10.13
N LYS A 35 -0.59 3.06 10.14
CA LYS A 35 0.11 2.03 9.38
C LYS A 35 -0.39 0.64 9.79
N GLY A 36 -0.75 -0.17 8.82
CA GLY A 36 -1.33 -1.49 9.01
C GLY A 36 -2.87 -1.52 8.96
N ASP A 37 -3.54 -0.36 8.99
CA ASP A 37 -4.99 -0.30 8.82
C ASP A 37 -5.40 -0.87 7.47
N ILE A 38 -6.56 -1.53 7.44
CA ILE A 38 -7.14 -2.06 6.21
C ILE A 38 -8.27 -1.15 5.78
N ILE A 39 -8.19 -0.63 4.56
CA ILE A 39 -9.26 0.14 3.93
C ILE A 39 -9.82 -0.64 2.75
N GLU A 40 -11.11 -0.47 2.50
CA GLU A 40 -11.79 -1.05 1.35
C GLU A 40 -12.29 0.07 0.43
N VAL A 41 -11.87 0.04 -0.83
CA VAL A 41 -12.24 1.03 -1.85
C VAL A 41 -12.60 0.28 -3.12
N ASN A 42 -13.83 0.48 -3.61
CA ASN A 42 -14.37 -0.17 -4.82
C ASN A 42 -14.22 -1.71 -4.78
N GLY A 43 -14.52 -2.33 -3.63
CA GLY A 43 -14.43 -3.78 -3.43
C GLY A 43 -13.00 -4.33 -3.39
N LYS A 44 -11.98 -3.47 -3.32
CA LYS A 44 -10.57 -3.85 -3.18
C LYS A 44 -10.04 -3.45 -1.82
N ARG A 45 -9.29 -4.35 -1.19
CA ARG A 45 -8.67 -4.13 0.12
C ARG A 45 -7.25 -3.61 -0.04
N TYR A 46 -6.92 -2.60 0.74
CA TYR A 46 -5.61 -1.98 0.76
C TYR A 46 -5.10 -1.87 2.19
N CYS A 47 -3.81 -2.13 2.39
CA CYS A 47 -3.12 -1.93 3.65
C CYS A 47 -2.47 -0.54 3.65
N VAL A 48 -2.72 0.23 4.71
CA VAL A 48 -2.15 1.56 4.90
C VAL A 48 -0.66 1.42 5.23
N ILE A 49 0.17 2.08 4.42
CA ILE A 49 1.61 2.13 4.63
C ILE A 49 1.99 3.40 5.37
N ASP A 50 1.35 4.51 5.03
CA ASP A 50 1.61 5.83 5.58
C ASP A 50 0.44 6.78 5.33
N ASP A 51 0.19 7.72 6.24
CA ASP A 51 -0.92 8.67 6.14
C ASP A 51 -0.56 10.09 6.60
N HIS A 52 0.33 10.72 5.84
CA HIS A 52 0.71 12.12 6.00
C HIS A 52 -0.03 13.01 4.98
N THR A 53 0.69 13.57 4.00
CA THR A 53 0.11 14.42 2.94
C THR A 53 -0.86 13.66 2.04
N TYR A 54 -0.59 12.37 1.84
CA TYR A 54 -1.39 11.47 1.02
C TYR A 54 -1.57 10.16 1.77
N LEU A 55 -2.73 9.52 1.58
CA LEU A 55 -2.95 8.18 2.10
C LEU A 55 -2.25 7.18 1.18
N ARG A 56 -1.07 6.68 1.59
CA ARG A 56 -0.30 5.70 0.83
C ARG A 56 -0.70 4.31 1.24
N VAL A 57 -1.09 3.52 0.25
CA VAL A 57 -1.60 2.17 0.50
C VAL A 57 -1.02 1.16 -0.46
N GLN A 58 -0.94 -0.08 -0.01
CA GLN A 58 -0.56 -1.22 -0.84
C GLN A 58 -1.76 -2.13 -1.04
N MET A 59 -2.01 -2.57 -2.27
CA MET A 59 -3.09 -3.52 -2.56
C MET A 59 -2.81 -4.85 -1.86
N MET A 60 -3.80 -5.36 -1.12
CA MET A 60 -3.76 -6.70 -0.55
C MET A 60 -4.20 -7.66 -1.65
N SER A 61 -3.26 -8.38 -2.25
CA SER A 61 -3.56 -9.48 -3.16
C SER A 61 -3.50 -10.79 -2.38
N ASP A 62 -4.43 -11.71 -2.62
CA ASP A 62 -4.39 -13.06 -2.04
C ASP A 62 -3.09 -13.82 -2.39
N ASN A 63 -2.44 -13.43 -3.50
CA ASN A 63 -1.13 -13.96 -3.94
C ASN A 63 0.08 -13.16 -3.43
N VAL A 64 -0.13 -12.02 -2.77
CA VAL A 64 0.98 -11.26 -2.14
C VAL A 64 1.08 -11.76 -0.73
N ASN A 65 1.76 -12.89 -0.57
CA ASN A 65 2.19 -13.32 0.74
C ASN A 65 3.21 -12.29 1.24
N LEU A 66 2.77 -11.40 2.16
CA LEU A 66 3.65 -10.44 2.84
C LEU A 66 4.72 -11.16 3.68
N TYR A 67 4.63 -12.49 3.82
CA TYR A 67 5.56 -13.34 4.55
C TYR A 67 6.26 -14.41 3.69
N HIS A 68 6.12 -14.40 2.35
CA HIS A 68 7.08 -15.13 1.53
C HIS A 68 8.28 -14.24 1.25
N SER A 69 9.43 -14.71 1.68
CA SER A 69 10.74 -14.30 1.18
C SER A 69 10.70 -14.35 -0.35
N ILE A 70 11.12 -13.27 -1.00
CA ILE A 70 11.57 -13.35 -2.38
C ILE A 70 12.71 -14.38 -2.37
N PRO A 71 12.75 -15.38 -3.27
CA PRO A 71 13.91 -16.25 -3.37
C PRO A 71 15.14 -15.35 -3.51
N GLU A 72 16.15 -15.55 -2.67
CA GLU A 72 17.43 -14.87 -2.86
C GLU A 72 17.91 -15.21 -4.27
N ASP A 73 18.18 -14.16 -5.06
CA ASP A 73 18.70 -14.29 -6.41
C ASP A 73 19.96 -15.15 -6.35
N PRO A 74 19.99 -16.36 -6.95
CA PRO A 74 21.13 -17.24 -6.84
C PRO A 74 22.19 -16.81 -7.84
N GLU A 75 22.73 -15.60 -7.72
CA GLU A 75 23.90 -15.18 -8.49
C GLU A 75 24.60 -13.94 -7.89
N LYS A 76 25.53 -14.21 -6.96
CA LYS A 76 26.92 -13.70 -7.04
C LYS A 76 27.86 -14.39 -6.07
#